data_AF-A0A3D2B0K6-F1
#
_entry.id   AF-A0A3D2B0K6-F1
#
_cell.length_a   1.000
_cell.length_b   1.000
_cell.length_c   1.000
_cell.angle_alpha   90.00
_cell.angle_beta   90.00
_cell.angle_gamma   90.00
#
_symmetry.space_group_name_H-M   'P 1'
#
loop_
_entity.id
_entity.type
_entity.pdbx_description
1 polymer ?
#
loop_
_entity_poly.entity_id
_entity_poly.type
_entity_poly.pdbx_seq_one_letter_code
_entity_poly.pdbx_strand_id
1 'polypeptide(L)'
;MWRWFTVLVVAILMSDGATAQSDNGLGNARAYLRISTQLGTAGQITYDEVAAVKAAGYDVVVNLAPAHEERNALDGFHVAQDGMTCVQIPDS
;
A
#
# COMPACT_ATOMS: atom_id res chain seq x y z
N MET A 1 -44.04 -19.37 -0.58
CA MET A 1 -42.98 -19.33 -1.62
C MET A 1 -42.25 -17.98 -1.71
N TRP A 2 -42.81 -16.86 -1.22
CA TRP A 2 -42.16 -15.53 -1.23
C TRP A 2 -40.93 -15.39 -0.31
N ARG A 3 -40.95 -16.02 0.88
CA ARG A 3 -39.89 -15.86 1.90
C ARG A 3 -38.48 -16.29 1.44
N TRP A 4 -38.41 -17.18 0.44
CA TRP A 4 -37.14 -17.69 -0.10
C TRP A 4 -36.49 -16.70 -1.07
N PHE A 5 -37.31 -15.93 -1.80
CA PHE A 5 -36.81 -14.85 -2.67
C PHE A 5 -36.16 -13.72 -1.85
N THR A 6 -36.70 -13.40 -0.67
CA THR A 6 -36.14 -12.35 0.19
C THR A 6 -34.77 -12.71 0.75
N VAL A 7 -34.54 -13.99 1.11
CA VAL A 7 -33.25 -14.46 1.62
C VAL A 7 -32.18 -14.46 0.52
N LEU A 8 -32.56 -14.80 -0.71
CA LEU A 8 -31.64 -14.78 -1.85
C LEU A 8 -31.17 -13.35 -2.18
N VAL A 9 -32.05 -12.36 -2.14
CA VAL A 9 -31.71 -10.95 -2.42
C VAL A 9 -30.77 -10.36 -1.37
N VAL A 10 -30.98 -10.69 -0.09
CA VAL A 10 -30.09 -10.24 1.00
C VAL A 10 -28.70 -10.86 0.90
N ALA A 11 -28.59 -12.13 0.49
CA ALA A 11 -27.30 -12.79 0.34
C ALA A 11 -26.45 -12.19 -0.81
N ILE A 12 -27.09 -11.72 -1.88
CA ILE A 12 -26.41 -11.07 -3.01
C ILE A 12 -25.88 -9.69 -2.59
N LEU A 13 -26.64 -8.92 -1.80
CA LEU A 13 -26.24 -7.60 -1.29
C LEU A 13 -25.11 -7.66 -0.24
N MET A 14 -24.91 -8.82 0.40
CA MET A 14 -23.83 -9.02 1.39
C MET A 14 -22.54 -9.56 0.76
N SER A 15 -22.54 -9.88 -0.54
CA SER A 15 -21.38 -10.45 -1.24
C SER A 15 -20.38 -9.40 -1.75
N ASP A 16 -20.64 -8.10 -1.56
CA ASP A 16 -19.74 -7.00 -1.96
C ASP A 16 -18.47 -6.86 -1.10
N GLY A 17 -18.33 -7.63 -0.02
CA GLY A 17 -17.24 -7.46 0.94
C GLY A 17 -15.93 -8.18 0.61
N ALA A 18 -15.90 -9.03 -0.42
CA ALA A 18 -14.72 -9.80 -0.80
C ALA A 18 -14.23 -9.40 -2.20
N THR A 19 -14.07 -8.10 -2.44
CA THR A 19 -13.17 -7.67 -3.51
C THR A 19 -11.78 -8.21 -3.14
N ALA A 20 -11.22 -9.12 -3.94
CA ALA A 20 -9.79 -9.34 -3.95
C ALA A 20 -9.16 -7.97 -4.24
N GLN A 21 -8.75 -7.28 -3.18
CA GLN A 21 -8.43 -5.88 -3.24
C GLN A 21 -7.11 -5.76 -3.98
N SER A 22 -7.16 -5.16 -5.18
CA SER A 22 -5.94 -4.94 -5.96
C SER A 22 -4.90 -4.26 -5.07
N ASP A 23 -3.74 -4.87 -5.02
CA ASP A 23 -2.52 -4.39 -4.39
C ASP A 23 -1.91 -3.22 -5.15
N ASN A 24 -2.56 -2.73 -6.22
CA ASN A 24 -2.14 -1.60 -7.05
C ASN A 24 -0.69 -1.73 -7.54
N GLY A 25 -0.22 -2.97 -7.77
CA GLY A 25 1.16 -3.26 -8.20
C GLY A 25 2.17 -3.40 -7.05
N LEU A 26 1.78 -3.16 -5.80
CA LEU A 26 2.64 -3.32 -4.62
C LEU A 26 2.73 -4.76 -4.09
N GLY A 27 2.02 -5.72 -4.69
CA GLY A 27 2.08 -7.13 -4.28
C GLY A 27 3.47 -7.76 -4.40
N ASN A 28 4.32 -7.19 -5.26
CA ASN A 28 5.72 -7.62 -5.42
C ASN A 28 6.68 -6.88 -4.49
N ALA A 29 6.26 -5.76 -3.89
CA ALA A 29 7.09 -5.04 -2.94
C ALA A 29 7.36 -5.93 -1.74
N ARG A 30 8.63 -5.99 -1.34
CA ARG A 30 9.10 -6.93 -0.32
C ARG A 30 8.28 -6.79 0.96
N ALA A 31 7.69 -7.87 1.44
CA ALA A 31 6.91 -7.91 2.68
C ALA A 31 5.81 -6.83 2.76
N TYR A 32 5.19 -6.49 1.62
CA TYR A 32 4.07 -5.57 1.62
C TYR A 32 2.87 -6.15 2.36
N LEU A 33 2.31 -5.36 3.27
CA LEU A 33 1.09 -5.66 4.00
C LEU A 33 0.23 -4.40 4.04
N ARG A 34 -0.98 -4.49 3.49
CA ARG A 34 -1.99 -3.45 3.65
C ARG A 34 -2.66 -3.60 5.01
N ILE A 35 -2.54 -2.57 5.86
CA ILE A 35 -3.17 -2.53 7.18
C ILE A 35 -4.58 -1.94 7.06
N SER A 36 -4.74 -0.90 6.26
CA SER A 36 -6.03 -0.25 5.99
C SER A 36 -6.05 0.39 4.60
N THR A 37 -7.13 1.08 4.25
CA THR A 37 -7.21 1.86 3.01
C THR A 37 -6.22 3.03 2.95
N GLN A 38 -5.68 3.46 4.10
CA GLN A 38 -4.79 4.63 4.22
C GLN A 38 -3.38 4.26 4.74
N LEU A 39 -3.15 3.00 5.13
CA LEU A 39 -1.90 2.57 5.75
C LEU A 39 -1.45 1.21 5.21
N GLY A 40 -0.18 1.12 4.84
CA GLY A 40 0.50 -0.12 4.52
C GLY A 40 1.93 -0.12 5.02
N THR A 41 2.50 -1.30 5.15
CA THR A 41 3.93 -1.49 5.47
C THR A 41 4.59 -2.25 4.33
N ALA A 42 5.88 -2.05 4.14
CA ALA A 42 6.72 -2.85 3.28
C ALA A 42 8.12 -2.92 3.90
N GLY A 43 8.94 -3.85 3.41
CA GLY A 43 10.38 -3.75 3.54
C GLY A 43 10.92 -2.63 2.65
N GLN A 44 12.24 -2.62 2.45
CA GLN A 44 12.88 -1.66 1.54
C GLN A 44 12.27 -1.78 0.14
N ILE A 45 11.66 -0.68 -0.32
CA ILE A 45 11.21 -0.52 -1.70
C ILE A 45 12.38 -0.09 -2.57
N THR A 46 12.39 -0.54 -3.82
CA THR A 46 13.31 -0.09 -4.86
C THR A 46 12.85 1.23 -5.47
N TYR A 47 13.72 1.94 -6.18
CA TYR A 47 13.36 3.21 -6.83
C TYR A 47 12.27 3.04 -7.89
N ASP A 48 12.26 1.93 -8.63
CA ASP A 48 11.24 1.65 -9.65
C ASP A 48 9.84 1.39 -9.05
N GLU A 49 9.78 1.01 -7.76
CA GLU A 49 8.52 0.77 -7.05
C GLU A 49 7.90 2.05 -6.48
N VAL A 50 8.64 3.16 -6.43
CA VAL A 50 8.15 4.45 -5.88
C VAL A 50 6.92 4.95 -6.65
N ALA A 51 6.92 4.82 -7.98
CA ALA A 51 5.78 5.19 -8.82
C ALA A 51 4.53 4.33 -8.51
N ALA A 52 4.72 3.04 -8.19
CA ALA A 52 3.64 2.16 -7.79
C ALA A 52 3.06 2.56 -6.42
N VAL A 53 3.90 3.05 -5.50
CA VAL A 53 3.45 3.60 -4.21
C VAL A 53 2.53 4.80 -4.42
N LYS A 54 2.90 5.72 -5.32
CA LYS A 54 2.04 6.87 -5.65
C LYS A 54 0.75 6.44 -6.34
N ALA A 55 0.84 5.53 -7.33
CA ALA A 55 -0.32 5.00 -8.04
C ALA A 55 -1.29 4.25 -7.10
N ALA A 56 -0.78 3.64 -6.03
CA ALA A 56 -1.58 3.03 -4.98
C ALA A 56 -2.32 4.04 -4.08
N GLY A 57 -2.06 5.34 -4.25
CA GLY A 57 -2.75 6.43 -3.54
C GLY A 57 -2.07 6.87 -2.24
N TYR A 58 -0.81 6.49 -2.00
CA TYR A 58 -0.07 6.97 -0.84
C TYR A 58 0.54 8.35 -1.12
N ASP A 59 0.43 9.24 -0.14
CA ASP A 59 0.98 10.61 -0.22
C ASP A 59 2.22 10.80 0.67
N VAL A 60 2.44 9.90 1.63
CA VAL A 60 3.53 9.97 2.59
C VAL A 60 4.22 8.62 2.72
N VAL A 61 5.55 8.60 2.64
CA VAL A 61 6.40 7.45 2.94
C VAL A 61 7.19 7.76 4.20
N VAL A 62 7.05 6.90 5.22
CA VAL A 62 7.86 6.96 6.44
C VAL A 62 8.94 5.89 6.34
N ASN A 63 10.20 6.31 6.17
CA ASN A 63 11.34 5.40 6.10
C ASN A 63 11.95 5.22 7.49
N LEU A 64 11.88 3.97 7.98
CA LEU A 64 12.43 3.58 9.28
C LEU A 64 13.85 3.00 9.17
N ALA A 65 14.33 2.70 7.97
CA ALA A 65 15.61 2.06 7.80
C ALA A 65 16.77 2.95 8.30
N PRO A 66 17.77 2.38 9.02
CA PRO A 66 19.00 3.09 9.30
C PRO A 66 19.62 3.66 8.02
N ALA A 67 20.14 4.88 8.10
CA ALA A 67 20.82 5.50 6.96
C ALA A 67 22.04 4.66 6.55
N HIS A 68 22.07 4.23 5.30
CA HIS A 68 23.12 3.44 4.70
C HIS A 68 23.36 3.89 3.27
N GLU A 69 24.48 4.57 3.05
CA GLU A 69 24.76 5.33 1.82
C GLU A 69 24.59 4.50 0.54
N GLU A 70 25.10 3.26 0.53
CA GLU A 70 25.00 2.38 -0.64
C GLU A 70 23.58 1.86 -0.92
N ARG A 71 22.67 1.90 0.07
CA ARG A 71 21.38 1.20 0.02
C ARG A 71 20.17 2.13 -0.05
N ASN A 72 20.21 3.30 0.58
CA ASN A 72 19.03 4.17 0.72
C ASN A 72 19.34 5.68 0.70
N ALA A 73 20.52 6.09 0.20
CA ALA A 73 20.90 7.51 0.13
C ALA A 73 19.93 8.37 -0.70
N LEU A 74 19.28 7.78 -1.71
CA LEU A 74 18.40 8.51 -2.63
C LEU A 74 16.91 8.24 -2.41
N ASP A 75 16.53 7.50 -1.36
CA ASP A 75 15.12 7.18 -1.08
C ASP A 75 14.27 8.44 -0.97
N GLY A 76 14.75 9.40 -0.16
CA GLY A 76 14.04 10.67 0.04
C GLY A 76 13.91 11.49 -1.25
N PHE A 77 14.92 11.43 -2.13
CA PHE A 77 14.91 12.13 -3.40
C PHE A 77 13.86 11.55 -4.36
N HIS A 78 13.84 10.23 -4.55
CA HIS A 78 12.90 9.58 -5.48
C HIS A 78 11.45 9.72 -4.99
N VAL A 79 11.20 9.56 -3.68
CA VAL A 79 9.87 9.76 -3.10
C VAL A 79 9.38 11.20 -3.31
N ALA A 80 10.25 12.19 -3.08
CA ALA A 80 9.90 13.60 -3.31
C ALA A 80 9.68 13.94 -4.79
N GLN A 81 10.47 13.35 -5.68
CA GLN A 81 10.36 13.55 -7.13
C GLN A 81 8.99 13.09 -7.67
N ASP A 82 8.44 12.02 -7.11
CA ASP A 82 7.10 11.50 -7.47
C ASP A 82 5.95 12.22 -6.75
N GLY A 83 6.24 13.33 -6.06
CA GLY A 83 5.24 14.17 -5.41
C GLY A 83 4.68 13.58 -4.12
N MET A 84 5.44 12.71 -3.45
CA MET A 84 5.14 12.20 -2.12
C MET A 84 6.02 12.88 -1.08
N THR A 85 5.52 12.98 0.16
CA THR A 85 6.33 13.44 1.29
C THR A 85 7.15 12.26 1.83
N CYS A 86 8.47 12.43 1.96
CA CYS A 86 9.30 11.46 2.67
C CYS A 86 9.59 11.95 4.10
N VAL A 87 9.32 11.12 5.10
CA VAL A 87 9.71 11.34 6.49
C VAL A 87 10.72 10.26 6.87
N GLN A 88 11.93 10.65 7.26
CA GLN A 88 12.92 9.70 7.76
C GLN A 88 12.94 9.67 9.29
N ILE A 89 12.74 8.49 9.86
CA ILE A 89 12.79 8.23 11.31
C ILE A 89 13.56 6.92 11.52
N PRO A 90 14.89 6.93 11.39
CA PRO A 90 15.68 5.71 11.52
C PRO A 90 15.52 5.10 12.92
N ASP A 91 15.26 3.80 12.98
CA ASP A 91 15.31 3.02 14.22
C ASP A 91 16.65 2.27 14.35
N SER A 92 17.03 1.92 15.58
CA SER A 92 18.35 1.39 15.95
C SER A 92 18.27 0.02 16.58
#